data_AF-A0A838I8C8-F1
#
_entry.id   AF-A0A838I8C8-F1
#
_cell.length_a   1.000
_cell.length_b   1.000
_cell.length_c   1.000
_cell.angle_alpha   90.00
_cell.angle_beta   90.00
_cell.angle_gamma   90.00
#
_symmetry.space_group_name_H-M   'P 1'
#
loop_
_entity.id
_entity.type
_entity.pdbx_description
1 polymer ?
#
loop_
_entity_poly.entity_id
_entity_poly.type
_entity_poly.pdbx_seq_one_letter_code
_entity_poly.pdbx_strand_id
1 'polypeptide(L)'
;MMTTTESALDQEDAAVPPVPDFILQSGRGRFARRILLAVAAFSLLGIVFALWLRGVPAGQRDTRNFFNVFYVLFAQHEPLGLGVVALFSVASGWLCFGRNSRPHWQKLTSSISERRAMVWIAVAVFLIAAAGTHLVCHNYALTADENLADFQAKIFLHGKMQAEVPQQWRHVEGMLRPTFVDHASANHMWRSSYLPVYAAMRTVFQSVQLQSLLNPFLAAVSIIALYGTARNLWPERKGNALVAVALLATSSQFLVMSMTSYAMPAHLALNTIWLWLYCRPDRRSFYLAPFLGVLAIGLHQPIVHA
;
A
#
# COMPACT_ATOMS: atom_id res chain seq x y z
N MET A 1 -27.25 13.11 74.69
CA MET A 1 -27.05 14.48 74.16
C MET A 1 -26.22 14.33 72.90
N MET A 2 -26.84 14.67 71.75
CA MET A 2 -26.32 14.77 70.37
C MET A 2 -25.77 13.48 69.69
N THR A 3 -26.39 12.88 68.65
CA THR A 3 -26.63 13.33 67.24
C THR A 3 -25.29 13.64 66.51
N THR A 4 -24.97 13.22 65.28
CA THR A 4 -25.74 12.75 64.12
C THR A 4 -24.75 12.31 63.01
N THR A 5 -25.14 11.30 62.24
CA THR A 5 -25.05 11.14 60.76
C THR A 5 -23.97 11.86 59.93
N GLU A 6 -23.18 11.08 59.18
CA GLU A 6 -22.80 11.21 57.75
C GLU A 6 -21.68 10.15 57.50
N SER A 7 -21.61 9.35 56.44
CA SER A 7 -21.95 9.64 55.05
C SER A 7 -22.30 8.32 54.34
N ALA A 8 -23.51 8.29 53.80
CA ALA A 8 -23.95 7.32 52.80
C ALA A 8 -23.31 7.67 51.44
N LEU A 9 -22.20 7.02 51.08
CA LEU A 9 -21.61 7.10 49.74
C LEU A 9 -21.31 5.73 49.10
N ASP A 10 -21.85 4.65 49.66
CA ASP A 10 -21.59 3.27 49.19
C ASP A 10 -22.68 2.65 48.32
N GLN A 11 -23.66 3.42 47.83
CA GLN A 11 -24.72 2.86 46.97
C GLN A 11 -25.15 3.81 45.86
N GLU A 12 -24.33 3.89 44.80
CA GLU A 12 -24.86 4.17 43.46
C GLU A 12 -23.88 3.70 42.35
N ASP A 13 -23.40 2.45 42.44
CA ASP A 13 -23.02 1.70 41.23
C ASP A 13 -24.33 1.28 40.53
N ALA A 14 -24.99 2.27 39.91
CA ALA A 14 -26.09 2.03 39.00
C ALA A 14 -25.54 1.20 37.84
N ALA A 15 -25.78 -0.11 37.90
CA ALA A 15 -25.49 -1.04 36.82
C ALA A 15 -26.15 -0.51 35.54
N VAL A 16 -25.36 0.15 34.70
CA VAL A 16 -25.79 0.57 33.37
C VAL A 16 -26.27 -0.70 32.67
N PRO A 17 -27.57 -0.80 32.34
CA PRO A 17 -28.09 -2.00 31.70
C PRO A 17 -27.30 -2.19 30.40
N PRO A 18 -26.78 -3.40 30.12
CA PRO A 18 -26.07 -3.66 28.89
C PRO A 18 -27.00 -3.30 27.74
N VAL A 19 -26.59 -2.34 26.90
CA VAL A 19 -27.33 -1.98 25.70
C VAL A 19 -27.56 -3.25 24.90
N PRO A 20 -28.82 -3.64 24.60
CA PRO A 20 -29.09 -4.88 23.88
C PRO A 20 -28.30 -4.91 22.57
N ASP A 21 -27.46 -5.92 22.38
CA ASP A 21 -26.57 -6.09 21.21
C ASP A 21 -27.30 -5.89 19.87
N PHE A 22 -28.60 -6.19 19.82
CA PHE A 22 -29.48 -5.97 18.68
C PHE A 22 -29.57 -4.50 18.22
N ILE A 23 -29.59 -3.53 19.14
CA ILE A 23 -29.69 -2.10 18.81
C ILE A 23 -28.39 -1.63 18.15
N LEU A 24 -27.24 -2.05 18.67
CA LEU A 24 -25.92 -1.75 18.09
C LEU A 24 -25.69 -2.43 16.72
N GLN A 25 -26.21 -3.65 16.53
CA GLN A 25 -26.09 -4.38 15.27
C GLN A 25 -26.97 -3.79 14.15
N SER A 26 -28.20 -3.36 14.46
CA SER A 26 -29.11 -2.73 13.47
C SER A 26 -28.63 -1.36 12.96
N GLY A 27 -27.88 -0.62 13.79
CA GLY A 27 -27.23 0.63 13.40
C GLY A 27 -26.04 0.43 12.47
N ARG A 28 -25.21 -0.59 12.74
CA ARG A 28 -23.99 -0.88 11.97
C ARG A 28 -24.26 -1.27 10.52
N GLY A 29 -25.28 -2.10 10.25
CA GLY A 29 -25.63 -2.49 8.89
C GLY A 29 -26.12 -1.31 8.04
N ARG A 30 -26.95 -0.43 8.62
CA ARG A 30 -27.40 0.80 7.95
C ARG A 30 -26.25 1.76 7.69
N PHE A 31 -25.32 1.90 8.63
CA PHE A 31 -24.13 2.74 8.47
C PHE A 31 -23.20 2.22 7.36
N ALA A 32 -22.88 0.92 7.36
CA ALA A 32 -22.06 0.30 6.31
C ALA A 32 -22.69 0.47 4.92
N ARG A 33 -24.01 0.28 4.80
CA ARG A 33 -24.74 0.52 3.54
C ARG A 33 -24.65 1.97 3.09
N ARG A 34 -24.75 2.95 4.01
CA ARG A 34 -24.57 4.38 3.67
C ARG A 34 -23.16 4.68 3.14
N ILE A 35 -22.14 4.10 3.75
CA ILE A 35 -20.75 4.23 3.25
C ILE A 35 -20.64 3.67 1.84
N LEU A 36 -21.13 2.45 1.59
CA LEU A 36 -21.07 1.83 0.26
C LEU A 36 -21.83 2.65 -0.80
N LEU A 37 -23.00 3.20 -0.45
CA LEU A 37 -23.73 4.11 -1.34
C LEU A 37 -22.97 5.42 -1.58
N ALA A 38 -22.29 5.97 -0.57
CA ALA A 38 -21.46 7.16 -0.74
C ALA A 38 -20.26 6.88 -1.67
N VAL A 39 -19.59 5.73 -1.53
CA VAL A 39 -18.50 5.29 -2.43
C VAL A 39 -19.03 5.15 -3.86
N ALA A 40 -20.21 4.56 -4.05
CA ALA A 40 -20.82 4.44 -5.37
C ALA A 40 -21.15 5.82 -5.97
N ALA A 41 -21.74 6.72 -5.19
CA ALA A 41 -22.05 8.09 -5.63
C ALA A 41 -20.79 8.87 -6.00
N PHE A 42 -19.73 8.77 -5.20
CA PHE A 42 -18.44 9.40 -5.49
C PHE A 42 -17.81 8.83 -6.77
N SER A 43 -17.90 7.52 -6.99
CA SER A 43 -17.42 6.88 -8.22
C SER A 43 -18.19 7.38 -9.45
N LEU A 44 -19.51 7.53 -9.36
CA LEU A 44 -20.33 8.12 -10.43
C LEU A 44 -19.98 9.58 -10.70
N LEU A 45 -19.72 10.38 -9.66
CA LEU A 45 -19.22 11.75 -9.82
C LEU A 45 -17.85 11.77 -10.53
N GLY A 46 -16.97 10.83 -10.21
CA GLY A 46 -15.70 10.65 -10.91
C GLY A 46 -15.88 10.34 -12.40
N ILE A 47 -16.88 9.53 -12.77
CA ILE A 47 -17.22 9.27 -14.18
C ILE A 47 -17.67 10.55 -14.87
N VAL A 48 -18.57 11.33 -14.24
CA VAL A 48 -19.02 12.62 -14.78
C VAL A 48 -17.84 13.57 -14.98
N PHE A 49 -16.93 13.65 -13.99
CA PHE A 49 -15.72 14.45 -14.08
C PHE A 49 -14.80 13.98 -15.22
N ALA A 50 -14.59 12.67 -15.37
CA ALA A 50 -13.81 12.10 -16.46
C ALA A 50 -14.42 12.41 -17.84
N LEU A 51 -15.75 12.35 -17.98
CA LEU A 51 -16.45 12.71 -19.21
C LEU A 51 -16.34 14.20 -19.51
N TRP A 52 -16.44 15.06 -18.49
CA TRP A 52 -16.20 16.50 -18.63
C TRP A 52 -14.75 16.79 -19.05
N LEU A 53 -13.76 16.09 -18.46
CA LEU A 53 -12.35 16.25 -18.81
C LEU A 53 -12.08 16.01 -20.31
N ARG A 54 -12.80 15.07 -20.94
CA ARG A 54 -12.68 14.82 -22.40
C ARG A 54 -13.04 16.05 -23.25
N GLY A 55 -13.89 16.93 -22.73
CA GLY A 55 -14.33 18.15 -23.40
C GLY A 55 -13.41 19.36 -23.23
N VAL A 56 -12.41 19.28 -22.35
CA VAL A 56 -11.49 20.40 -22.06
C VAL A 56 -10.04 20.07 -22.46
N PRO A 57 -9.20 21.07 -22.77
CA PRO A 57 -7.82 20.84 -23.18
C PRO A 57 -7.00 19.99 -22.20
N ALA A 58 -7.30 20.07 -20.90
CA ALA A 58 -6.61 19.28 -19.88
C ALA A 58 -6.78 17.76 -20.05
N GLY A 59 -7.92 17.27 -20.53
CA GLY A 59 -8.16 15.84 -20.78
C GLY A 59 -7.88 15.39 -22.22
N GLN A 60 -7.37 16.28 -23.06
CA GLN A 60 -6.99 15.98 -24.44
C GLN A 60 -5.50 15.68 -24.55
N ARG A 61 -5.13 14.75 -25.43
CA ARG A 61 -3.73 14.41 -25.67
C ARG A 61 -3.02 15.61 -26.31
N ASP A 62 -2.03 16.16 -25.62
CA ASP A 62 -1.14 17.19 -26.15
C ASP A 62 0.31 16.74 -25.93
N THR A 63 1.00 16.44 -27.03
CA THR A 63 2.41 16.00 -26.99
C THR A 63 3.38 17.08 -26.49
N ARG A 64 2.92 18.33 -26.37
CA ARG A 64 3.71 19.46 -25.86
C ARG A 64 3.55 19.65 -24.35
N ASN A 65 2.53 19.06 -23.74
CA ASN A 65 2.20 19.26 -22.32
C ASN A 65 2.22 17.95 -21.54
N PHE A 66 3.40 17.54 -21.08
CA PHE A 66 3.58 16.30 -20.32
C PHE A 66 2.85 16.29 -18.96
N PHE A 67 2.49 17.44 -18.40
CA PHE A 67 1.80 17.53 -17.12
C PHE A 67 0.32 17.14 -17.19
N ASN A 68 -0.26 17.04 -18.39
CA ASN A 68 -1.67 16.67 -18.54
C ASN A 68 -1.93 15.16 -18.58
N VAL A 69 -0.87 14.33 -18.58
CA VAL A 69 -0.97 12.88 -18.78
C VAL A 69 -1.91 12.21 -17.78
N PHE A 70 -1.90 12.65 -16.52
CA PHE A 70 -2.82 12.16 -15.50
C PHE A 70 -4.29 12.38 -15.90
N TYR A 71 -4.64 13.61 -16.28
CA TYR A 71 -6.01 13.96 -16.66
C TYR A 71 -6.46 13.25 -17.93
N VAL A 72 -5.54 13.07 -18.89
CA VAL A 72 -5.79 12.30 -20.11
C VAL A 72 -6.08 10.84 -19.78
N LEU A 73 -5.23 10.19 -18.96
CA LEU A 73 -5.42 8.79 -18.58
C LEU A 73 -6.71 8.61 -17.76
N PHE A 74 -6.97 9.51 -16.82
CA PHE A 74 -8.18 9.51 -16.02
C PHE A 74 -9.42 9.64 -16.91
N ALA A 75 -9.44 10.61 -17.81
CA ALA A 75 -10.55 10.82 -18.73
C ALA A 75 -10.79 9.61 -19.64
N GLN A 76 -9.73 8.95 -20.10
CA GLN A 76 -9.82 7.87 -21.10
C GLN A 76 -10.12 6.50 -20.48
N HIS A 77 -9.52 6.16 -19.34
CA HIS A 77 -9.47 4.78 -18.84
C HIS A 77 -10.20 4.55 -17.52
N GLU A 78 -10.34 5.56 -16.66
CA GLU A 78 -10.97 5.39 -15.34
C GLU A 78 -12.50 5.23 -15.34
N PRO A 79 -13.30 5.74 -16.30
CA PRO A 79 -14.76 5.63 -16.23
C PRO A 79 -15.28 4.20 -16.07
N LEU A 80 -14.66 3.23 -16.74
CA LEU A 80 -15.05 1.82 -16.66
C LEU A 80 -14.72 1.25 -15.28
N GLY A 81 -13.52 1.51 -14.77
CA GLY A 81 -13.10 1.08 -13.43
C GLY A 81 -14.02 1.65 -12.34
N LEU A 82 -14.31 2.95 -12.42
CA LEU A 82 -15.25 3.62 -11.51
C LEU A 82 -16.67 3.04 -11.62
N GLY A 83 -17.11 2.67 -12.82
CA GLY A 83 -18.40 2.00 -13.03
C GLY A 83 -18.47 0.64 -12.33
N VAL A 84 -17.39 -0.16 -12.44
CA VAL A 84 -17.29 -1.44 -11.73
C VAL A 84 -17.31 -1.24 -10.22
N VAL A 85 -16.56 -0.26 -9.69
CA VAL A 85 -16.55 0.06 -8.25
C VAL A 85 -17.94 0.49 -7.77
N ALA A 86 -18.64 1.34 -8.53
CA ALA A 86 -19.99 1.78 -8.20
C ALA A 86 -20.97 0.59 -8.15
N LEU A 87 -20.96 -0.25 -9.20
CA LEU A 87 -21.80 -1.44 -9.28
C LEU A 87 -21.51 -2.41 -8.13
N PHE A 88 -20.24 -2.71 -7.88
CA PHE A 88 -19.83 -3.61 -6.81
C PHE A 88 -20.24 -3.08 -5.43
N SER A 89 -20.10 -1.78 -5.19
CA SER A 89 -20.47 -1.14 -3.92
C SER A 89 -21.97 -1.20 -3.67
N VAL A 90 -22.79 -0.92 -4.69
CA VAL A 90 -24.25 -1.03 -4.62
C VAL A 90 -24.66 -2.49 -4.40
N ALA A 91 -24.11 -3.42 -5.19
CA ALA A 91 -24.39 -4.85 -5.07
C ALA A 91 -24.03 -5.38 -3.68
N SER A 92 -22.87 -5.01 -3.15
CA SER A 92 -22.41 -5.39 -1.80
C SER A 92 -23.32 -4.80 -0.72
N GLY A 93 -23.70 -3.53 -0.86
CA GLY A 93 -24.63 -2.87 0.06
C GLY A 93 -26.01 -3.54 0.10
N TRP A 94 -26.46 -4.05 -1.04
CA TRP A 94 -27.75 -4.74 -1.17
C TRP A 94 -27.69 -6.20 -0.71
N LEU A 95 -26.68 -6.97 -1.13
CA LEU A 95 -26.56 -8.40 -0.83
C LEU A 95 -26.12 -8.67 0.61
N CYS A 96 -25.12 -7.93 1.11
CA CYS A 96 -24.54 -8.19 2.43
C CYS A 96 -25.28 -7.47 3.56
N PHE A 97 -25.97 -6.36 3.26
CA PHE A 97 -26.61 -5.49 4.26
C PHE A 97 -28.09 -5.17 3.97
N GLY A 98 -28.67 -5.70 2.90
CA GLY A 98 -30.09 -5.55 2.55
C GLY A 98 -31.01 -6.63 3.11
N ARG A 99 -30.46 -7.77 3.56
CA ARG A 99 -31.16 -8.81 4.32
C ARG A 99 -30.51 -8.97 5.69
N ASN A 100 -31.30 -9.34 6.70
CA ASN A 100 -30.88 -9.57 8.09
C ASN A 100 -30.00 -10.84 8.22
N SER A 101 -29.03 -10.98 7.31
CA SER A 101 -28.18 -12.15 7.16
C SER A 101 -27.12 -12.10 8.25
N ARG A 102 -27.26 -12.95 9.26
CA ARG A 102 -26.19 -13.22 10.21
C ARG A 102 -24.96 -13.70 9.42
N PRO A 103 -23.78 -13.06 9.58
CA PRO A 103 -22.60 -13.47 8.84
C PRO A 103 -22.19 -14.89 9.24
N HIS A 104 -22.36 -15.85 8.33
CA HIS A 104 -22.04 -17.28 8.53
C HIS A 104 -20.51 -17.57 8.48
N TRP A 105 -19.69 -16.53 8.32
CA TRP A 105 -18.24 -16.63 8.14
C TRP A 105 -17.49 -17.16 9.37
N GLN A 106 -18.10 -17.17 10.56
CA GLN A 106 -17.50 -17.77 11.76
C GLN A 106 -17.28 -19.29 11.64
N LYS A 107 -17.93 -19.99 10.70
CA LYS A 107 -17.77 -21.44 10.52
C LYS A 107 -16.69 -21.86 9.53
N LEU A 108 -16.13 -20.94 8.72
CA LEU A 108 -15.21 -21.32 7.65
C LEU A 108 -13.74 -21.44 8.10
N THR A 109 -13.40 -20.98 9.31
CA THR A 109 -12.01 -20.91 9.80
C THR A 109 -11.63 -22.01 10.79
N SER A 110 -12.48 -23.02 11.00
CA SER A 110 -12.29 -24.01 12.07
C SER A 110 -11.22 -25.08 11.82
N SER A 111 -10.69 -25.21 10.60
CA SER A 111 -9.77 -26.31 10.23
C SER A 111 -8.29 -25.90 10.10
N ILE A 112 -8.00 -24.64 9.77
CA ILE A 112 -6.62 -24.18 9.51
C ILE A 112 -6.19 -23.21 10.62
N SER A 113 -5.02 -23.45 11.23
CA SER A 113 -4.48 -22.51 12.21
C SER A 113 -4.22 -21.15 11.56
N GLU A 114 -4.57 -20.05 12.24
CA GLU A 114 -4.45 -18.69 11.69
C GLU A 114 -3.06 -18.38 11.13
N ARG A 115 -2.02 -18.88 11.81
CA ARG A 115 -0.63 -18.74 11.36
C ARG A 115 -0.36 -19.45 10.03
N ARG A 116 -0.88 -20.67 9.84
CA ARG A 116 -0.75 -21.40 8.57
C ARG A 116 -1.51 -20.67 7.47
N ALA A 117 -2.73 -20.19 7.76
CA ALA A 117 -3.50 -19.40 6.80
C ALA A 117 -2.73 -18.15 6.35
N MET A 118 -2.14 -17.41 7.29
CA MET A 118 -1.29 -16.25 6.97
C MET A 118 -0.09 -16.63 6.08
N VAL A 119 0.62 -17.72 6.40
CA VAL A 119 1.75 -18.17 5.57
C VAL A 119 1.31 -18.52 4.16
N TRP A 120 0.19 -19.23 4.02
CA TRP A 120 -0.37 -19.55 2.70
C TRP A 120 -0.79 -18.31 1.93
N ILE A 121 -1.37 -17.30 2.59
CA ILE A 121 -1.70 -16.02 1.95
C ILE A 121 -0.43 -15.30 1.51
N ALA A 122 0.61 -15.25 2.35
CA ALA A 122 1.89 -14.62 2.00
C ALA A 122 2.56 -15.31 0.79
N VAL A 123 2.56 -16.65 0.76
CA VAL A 123 3.05 -17.44 -0.37
C VAL A 123 2.21 -17.19 -1.62
N ALA A 124 0.87 -17.17 -1.51
CA ALA A 124 0.00 -16.89 -2.63
C ALA A 124 0.26 -15.48 -3.20
N VAL A 125 0.38 -14.46 -2.35
CA VAL A 125 0.73 -13.09 -2.75
C VAL A 125 2.08 -13.05 -3.46
N PHE A 126 3.10 -13.72 -2.91
CA PHE A 126 4.42 -13.82 -3.55
C PHE A 126 4.31 -14.41 -4.96
N LEU A 127 3.64 -15.57 -5.09
CA LEU A 127 3.52 -16.27 -6.36
C LEU A 127 2.70 -15.48 -7.39
N ILE A 128 1.59 -14.86 -6.97
CA ILE A 128 0.75 -14.03 -7.83
C ILE A 128 1.52 -12.80 -8.29
N ALA A 129 2.22 -12.11 -7.39
CA ALA A 129 3.01 -10.93 -7.73
C ALA A 129 4.18 -11.30 -8.66
N ALA A 130 4.92 -12.37 -8.37
CA ALA A 130 6.02 -12.85 -9.22
C ALA A 130 5.53 -13.29 -10.60
N ALA A 131 4.42 -14.04 -10.66
CA ALA A 131 3.80 -14.42 -11.92
C ALA A 131 3.34 -13.16 -12.67
N GLY A 132 2.73 -12.19 -12.00
CA GLY A 132 2.32 -10.92 -12.60
C GLY A 132 3.49 -10.11 -13.15
N THR A 133 4.63 -10.06 -12.46
CA THR A 133 5.85 -9.42 -12.96
C THR A 133 6.24 -9.97 -14.33
N HIS A 134 6.18 -11.29 -14.54
CA HIS A 134 6.60 -11.92 -15.79
C HIS A 134 5.49 -12.03 -16.84
N LEU A 135 4.25 -12.30 -16.45
CA LEU A 135 3.14 -12.56 -17.37
C LEU A 135 2.34 -11.30 -17.74
N VAL A 136 2.29 -10.31 -16.85
CA VAL A 136 1.53 -9.06 -17.05
C VAL A 136 2.48 -7.92 -17.38
N CYS A 137 3.48 -7.69 -16.52
CA CYS A 137 4.46 -6.62 -16.72
C CYS A 137 5.59 -7.01 -17.68
N HIS A 138 5.64 -8.27 -18.14
CA HIS A 138 6.65 -8.79 -19.08
C HIS A 138 8.11 -8.57 -18.62
N ASN A 139 8.32 -8.47 -17.30
CA ASN A 139 9.60 -8.10 -16.68
C ASN A 139 10.22 -6.83 -17.31
N TYR A 140 9.36 -5.89 -17.68
CA TYR A 140 9.73 -4.64 -18.32
C TYR A 140 9.38 -3.47 -17.39
N ALA A 141 10.29 -2.51 -17.26
CA ALA A 141 10.05 -1.29 -16.49
C ALA A 141 9.07 -0.40 -17.25
N LEU A 142 7.85 -0.26 -16.72
CA LEU A 142 6.76 0.44 -17.40
C LEU A 142 6.94 1.95 -17.35
N THR A 143 7.70 2.45 -16.37
CA THR A 143 7.95 3.88 -16.19
C THR A 143 9.42 4.20 -15.99
N ALA A 144 9.75 5.49 -16.07
CA ALA A 144 11.11 5.96 -15.82
C ALA A 144 11.54 5.80 -14.35
N ASP A 145 10.59 5.81 -13.41
CA ASP A 145 10.84 5.58 -11.99
C ASP A 145 11.38 4.17 -11.73
N GLU A 146 10.75 3.18 -12.37
CA GLU A 146 11.17 1.79 -12.32
C GLU A 146 12.56 1.60 -12.92
N ASN A 147 12.83 2.25 -14.06
CA ASN A 147 14.13 2.21 -14.73
C ASN A 147 15.24 2.83 -13.88
N LEU A 148 14.94 3.87 -13.10
CA LEU A 148 15.93 4.51 -12.24
C LEU A 148 16.41 3.61 -11.10
N ALA A 149 15.52 2.81 -10.54
CA ALA A 149 15.89 1.85 -9.51
C ALA A 149 16.91 0.84 -10.06
N ASP A 150 16.67 0.32 -11.27
CA ASP A 150 17.62 -0.57 -11.96
C ASP A 150 18.92 0.14 -12.34
N PHE A 151 18.84 1.37 -12.83
CA PHE A 151 20.00 2.17 -13.19
C PHE A 151 20.93 2.35 -11.99
N GLN A 152 20.41 2.82 -10.85
CA GLN A 152 21.22 3.03 -9.65
C GLN A 152 21.72 1.72 -9.06
N ALA A 153 20.91 0.65 -9.08
CA ALA A 153 21.33 -0.66 -8.60
C ALA A 153 22.52 -1.23 -9.38
N LYS A 154 22.55 -1.02 -10.71
CA LYS A 154 23.71 -1.37 -11.57
C LYS A 154 24.96 -0.59 -11.19
N ILE A 155 24.84 0.68 -10.83
CA ILE A 155 26.00 1.50 -10.39
C ILE A 155 26.56 0.93 -9.09
N PHE A 156 25.70 0.60 -8.12
CA PHE A 156 26.10 0.00 -6.84
C PHE A 156 26.77 -1.37 -7.01
N LEU A 157 26.32 -2.21 -7.96
CA LEU A 157 26.98 -3.49 -8.26
C LEU A 157 28.45 -3.33 -8.70
N HIS A 158 28.82 -2.18 -9.26
CA HIS A 158 30.20 -1.88 -9.63
C HIS A 158 31.00 -1.19 -8.50
N GLY A 159 30.45 -1.16 -7.27
CA GLY A 159 31.09 -0.53 -6.11
C GLY A 159 31.16 0.99 -6.20
N LYS A 160 30.36 1.62 -7.06
CA LYS A 160 30.33 3.07 -7.27
C LYS A 160 29.05 3.67 -6.67
N MET A 161 29.10 4.94 -6.28
CA MET A 161 27.90 5.68 -5.87
C MET A 161 27.25 6.44 -7.04
N GLN A 162 28.04 6.75 -8.07
CA GLN A 162 27.66 7.51 -9.25
C GLN A 162 28.36 6.91 -10.47
N ALA A 163 27.75 7.04 -11.66
CA ALA A 163 28.35 6.63 -12.92
C ALA A 163 29.05 7.82 -13.58
N GLU A 164 30.27 7.60 -14.09
CA GLU A 164 30.95 8.59 -14.92
C GLU A 164 30.49 8.45 -16.38
N VAL A 165 30.21 9.58 -17.03
CA VAL A 165 29.93 9.63 -18.46
C VAL A 165 31.24 9.46 -19.23
N PRO A 166 31.37 8.43 -20.09
CA PRO A 166 32.59 8.22 -20.85
C PRO A 166 32.93 9.44 -21.71
N GLN A 167 34.21 9.77 -21.83
CA GLN A 167 34.69 11.01 -22.47
C GLN A 167 34.09 11.25 -23.86
N GLN A 168 33.98 10.21 -24.68
CA GLN A 168 33.41 10.26 -26.02
C GLN A 168 31.94 10.71 -26.06
N TRP A 169 31.18 10.56 -24.97
CA TRP A 169 29.76 10.92 -24.89
C TRP A 169 29.52 12.25 -24.17
N ARG A 170 30.55 12.85 -23.54
CA ARG A 170 30.39 14.07 -22.73
C ARG A 170 29.83 15.26 -23.52
N HIS A 171 30.15 15.37 -24.81
CA HIS A 171 29.65 16.43 -25.69
C HIS A 171 28.14 16.35 -25.98
N VAL A 172 27.53 15.17 -25.79
CA VAL A 172 26.09 14.92 -25.98
C VAL A 172 25.41 14.46 -24.68
N GLU A 173 26.07 14.62 -23.53
CA GLU A 173 25.59 14.07 -22.25
C GLU A 173 24.20 14.58 -21.87
N GLY A 174 23.89 15.85 -22.17
CA GLY A 174 22.58 16.44 -21.91
C GLY A 174 21.47 15.86 -22.77
N MET A 175 21.79 15.35 -23.97
CA MET A 175 20.82 14.70 -24.87
C MET A 175 20.62 13.22 -24.53
N LEU A 176 21.63 12.56 -23.98
CA LEU A 176 21.58 11.15 -23.58
C LEU A 176 21.00 10.93 -22.18
N ARG A 177 20.94 11.98 -21.36
CA ARG A 177 20.50 11.90 -19.97
C ARG A 177 19.05 11.43 -19.88
N PRO A 178 18.76 10.33 -19.17
CA PRO A 178 17.37 9.95 -18.87
C PRO A 178 16.66 11.01 -18.03
N THR A 179 15.34 11.16 -18.21
CA THR A 179 14.53 12.26 -17.66
C THR A 179 14.71 12.53 -16.16
N PHE A 180 14.92 11.49 -15.36
CA PHE A 180 14.99 11.61 -13.89
C PHE A 180 16.40 11.36 -13.32
N VAL A 181 17.43 11.29 -14.16
CA VAL A 181 18.82 11.18 -13.70
C VAL A 181 19.33 12.58 -13.30
N ASP A 182 19.83 12.68 -12.08
CA ASP A 182 20.59 13.84 -11.62
C ASP A 182 21.94 13.88 -12.36
N HIS A 183 22.27 15.05 -12.90
CA HIS A 183 23.53 15.28 -13.60
C HIS A 183 24.34 16.35 -12.89
N ALA A 184 25.51 15.95 -12.39
CA ALA A 184 26.50 16.88 -11.88
C ALA A 184 27.41 17.29 -13.06
N SER A 185 26.98 18.30 -13.82
CA SER A 185 27.65 18.79 -15.04
C SER A 185 29.15 19.09 -14.83
N ALA A 186 29.53 19.63 -13.67
CA ALA A 186 30.92 19.93 -13.37
C ALA A 186 31.84 18.70 -13.36
N ASN A 187 31.29 17.51 -13.07
CA ASN A 187 32.05 16.28 -12.88
C ASN A 187 31.70 15.19 -13.92
N HIS A 188 30.79 15.45 -14.86
CA HIS A 188 30.28 14.46 -15.82
C HIS A 188 29.77 13.17 -15.16
N MET A 189 29.06 13.31 -14.03
CA MET A 189 28.55 12.18 -13.26
C MET A 189 27.02 12.09 -13.34
N TRP A 190 26.52 10.86 -13.45
CA TRP A 190 25.12 10.49 -13.39
C TRP A 190 24.79 9.71 -12.12
N ARG A 191 23.66 10.04 -11.52
CA ARG A 191 23.06 9.27 -10.42
C ARG A 191 21.55 9.37 -10.48
N SER A 192 20.86 8.45 -9.83
CA SER A 192 19.42 8.60 -9.62
C SER A 192 19.13 9.84 -8.77
N SER A 193 18.06 10.58 -9.12
CA SER A 193 17.50 11.63 -8.27
C SER A 193 16.82 11.07 -7.01
N TYR A 194 16.47 9.79 -7.01
CA TYR A 194 15.95 9.08 -5.83
C TYR A 194 17.02 8.78 -4.77
N LEU A 195 16.55 8.70 -3.52
CA LEU A 195 17.35 8.25 -2.39
C LEU A 195 17.77 6.77 -2.53
N PRO A 196 18.89 6.36 -1.90
CA PRO A 196 19.62 5.17 -2.33
C PRO A 196 19.07 3.85 -1.79
N VAL A 197 18.17 3.84 -0.79
CA VAL A 197 17.88 2.60 -0.04
C VAL A 197 17.18 1.58 -0.91
N TYR A 198 16.19 1.99 -1.71
CA TYR A 198 15.48 1.04 -2.57
C TYR A 198 16.40 0.45 -3.65
N ALA A 199 17.25 1.28 -4.27
CA ALA A 199 18.26 0.82 -5.21
C ALA A 199 19.25 -0.14 -4.54
N ALA A 200 19.68 0.12 -3.30
CA ALA A 200 20.56 -0.78 -2.56
C ALA A 200 19.91 -2.13 -2.24
N MET A 201 18.62 -2.14 -1.85
CA MET A 201 17.85 -3.39 -1.70
C MET A 201 17.79 -4.17 -3.02
N ARG A 202 17.59 -3.45 -4.13
CA ARG A 202 17.57 -4.04 -5.47
C ARG A 202 18.93 -4.59 -5.89
N THR A 203 20.03 -3.92 -5.57
CA THR A 203 21.39 -4.42 -5.79
C THR A 203 21.61 -5.79 -5.17
N VAL A 204 21.10 -6.05 -3.96
CA VAL A 204 21.22 -7.37 -3.31
C VAL A 204 20.58 -8.46 -4.17
N PHE A 205 19.35 -8.26 -4.64
CA PHE A 205 18.67 -9.24 -5.49
C PHE A 205 19.31 -9.33 -6.89
N GLN A 206 19.75 -8.20 -7.42
CA GLN A 206 20.39 -8.14 -8.73
C GLN A 206 21.75 -8.85 -8.75
N SER A 207 22.48 -8.88 -7.63
CA SER A 207 23.76 -9.60 -7.51
C SER A 207 23.64 -11.10 -7.78
N VAL A 208 22.43 -11.65 -7.63
CA VAL A 208 22.09 -13.06 -7.91
C VAL A 208 21.07 -13.21 -9.03
N GLN A 209 20.86 -12.17 -9.84
CA GLN A 209 19.93 -12.15 -10.98
C GLN A 209 18.45 -12.39 -10.63
N LEU A 210 18.04 -12.03 -9.40
CA LEU A 210 16.67 -12.20 -8.91
C LEU A 210 15.95 -10.85 -8.68
N GLN A 211 16.39 -9.76 -9.31
CA GLN A 211 15.83 -8.41 -9.10
C GLN A 211 14.32 -8.31 -9.34
N SER A 212 13.75 -9.16 -10.21
CA SER A 212 12.30 -9.22 -10.47
C SER A 212 11.50 -9.73 -9.26
N LEU A 213 12.15 -10.43 -8.33
CA LEU A 213 11.50 -11.02 -7.15
C LEU A 213 11.54 -10.11 -5.91
N LEU A 214 12.23 -8.97 -5.95
CA LEU A 214 12.33 -8.07 -4.79
C LEU A 214 10.95 -7.61 -4.31
N ASN A 215 10.12 -7.06 -5.20
CA ASN A 215 8.81 -6.54 -4.82
C ASN A 215 7.79 -7.63 -4.46
N PRO A 216 7.71 -8.77 -5.19
CA PRO A 216 6.96 -9.93 -4.73
C PRO A 216 7.37 -10.41 -3.32
N PHE A 217 8.67 -10.42 -3.03
CA PHE A 217 9.18 -10.77 -1.69
C PHE A 217 8.74 -9.75 -0.64
N LEU A 218 8.90 -8.45 -0.90
CA LEU A 218 8.47 -7.38 0.01
C LEU A 218 6.95 -7.38 0.26
N ALA A 219 6.16 -7.77 -0.73
CA ALA A 219 4.72 -7.95 -0.58
C ALA A 219 4.39 -9.07 0.41
N ALA A 220 5.03 -10.23 0.30
CA ALA A 220 4.87 -11.32 1.25
C ALA A 220 5.33 -10.93 2.68
N VAL A 221 6.43 -10.19 2.79
CA VAL A 221 6.90 -9.63 4.07
C VAL A 221 5.87 -8.67 4.66
N SER A 222 5.25 -7.81 3.85
CA SER A 222 4.19 -6.88 4.29
C SER A 222 2.99 -7.62 4.86
N ILE A 223 2.60 -8.75 4.26
CA ILE A 223 1.52 -9.61 4.77
C ILE A 223 1.85 -10.16 6.16
N ILE A 224 3.06 -10.70 6.33
CA ILE A 224 3.51 -11.26 7.62
C ILE A 224 3.58 -10.16 8.69
N ALA A 225 4.15 -9.01 8.35
CA ALA A 225 4.29 -7.89 9.26
C ALA A 225 2.92 -7.32 9.66
N LEU A 226 1.99 -7.15 8.70
CA LEU A 226 0.63 -6.69 8.97
C LEU A 226 -0.12 -7.65 9.90
N TYR A 227 0.01 -8.97 9.66
CA TYR A 227 -0.55 -9.97 10.57
C TYR A 227 -0.04 -9.78 12.00
N GLY A 228 1.27 -9.61 12.15
CA GLY A 228 1.93 -9.35 13.43
C GLY A 228 1.41 -8.09 14.12
N THR A 229 1.31 -6.98 13.39
CA THR A 229 0.77 -5.70 13.89
C THR A 229 -0.65 -5.87 14.37
N ALA A 230 -1.54 -6.44 13.54
CA ALA A 230 -2.94 -6.62 13.89
C ALA A 230 -3.15 -7.57 15.08
N ARG A 231 -2.30 -8.60 15.20
CA ARG A 231 -2.27 -9.52 16.35
C ARG A 231 -1.91 -8.81 17.65
N ASN A 232 -1.01 -7.83 17.59
CA ASN A 232 -0.61 -7.04 18.75
C ASN A 232 -1.66 -5.99 19.11
N LEU A 233 -2.32 -5.41 18.12
CA LEU A 233 -3.35 -4.38 18.32
C LEU A 233 -4.67 -4.96 18.86
N TRP A 234 -5.04 -6.17 18.44
CA TRP A 234 -6.27 -6.86 18.88
C TRP A 234 -5.97 -8.23 19.52
N PRO A 235 -5.33 -8.27 20.70
CA PRO A 235 -4.94 -9.53 21.35
C PRO A 235 -6.14 -10.45 21.65
N GLU A 236 -7.29 -9.87 21.98
CA GLU A 236 -8.53 -10.59 22.30
C GLU A 236 -9.34 -11.00 21.06
N ARG A 237 -9.04 -10.45 19.87
CA ARG A 237 -9.78 -10.70 18.63
C ARG A 237 -8.84 -11.03 17.48
N LYS A 238 -8.09 -12.13 17.65
CA LYS A 238 -7.01 -12.58 16.77
C LYS A 238 -7.46 -12.80 15.31
N GLY A 239 -8.72 -13.17 15.09
CA GLY A 239 -9.32 -13.29 13.75
C GLY A 239 -9.29 -11.98 12.94
N ASN A 240 -9.27 -10.80 13.59
CA ASN A 240 -9.14 -9.51 12.90
C ASN A 240 -7.83 -9.41 12.12
N ALA A 241 -6.77 -10.08 12.57
CA ALA A 241 -5.48 -10.07 11.87
C ALA A 241 -5.57 -10.77 10.50
N LEU A 242 -6.30 -11.88 10.43
CA LEU A 242 -6.54 -12.55 9.14
C LEU A 242 -7.42 -11.71 8.22
N VAL A 243 -8.41 -11.00 8.76
CA VAL A 243 -9.24 -10.08 7.96
C VAL A 243 -8.38 -8.96 7.38
N ALA A 244 -7.52 -8.32 8.19
CA ALA A 244 -6.62 -7.26 7.73
C ALA A 244 -5.68 -7.75 6.62
N VAL A 245 -5.09 -8.93 6.79
CA VAL A 245 -4.23 -9.56 5.79
C VAL A 245 -4.99 -9.93 4.53
N ALA A 246 -6.20 -10.50 4.65
CA ALA A 246 -7.02 -10.84 3.51
C ALA A 246 -7.39 -9.59 2.70
N LEU A 247 -7.79 -8.51 3.36
CA LEU A 247 -8.10 -7.24 2.71
C LEU A 247 -6.89 -6.70 1.93
N LEU A 248 -5.69 -6.72 2.53
CA LEU A 248 -4.48 -6.30 1.83
C LEU A 248 -4.14 -7.23 0.65
N ALA A 249 -4.20 -8.55 0.86
CA ALA A 249 -3.90 -9.55 -0.17
C ALA A 249 -4.86 -9.47 -1.37
N THR A 250 -6.09 -9.03 -1.16
CA THR A 250 -7.08 -8.82 -2.24
C THR A 250 -7.07 -7.41 -2.83
N SER A 251 -6.23 -6.51 -2.32
CA SER A 251 -6.13 -5.15 -2.87
C SER A 251 -5.43 -5.19 -4.23
N SER A 252 -6.16 -4.76 -5.28
CA SER A 252 -5.61 -4.68 -6.64
C SER A 252 -4.41 -3.74 -6.70
N GLN A 253 -4.47 -2.60 -6.03
CA GLN A 253 -3.36 -1.65 -5.96
C GLN A 253 -2.11 -2.29 -5.34
N PHE A 254 -2.26 -3.03 -4.24
CA PHE A 254 -1.14 -3.71 -3.60
C PHE A 254 -0.55 -4.78 -4.51
N LEU A 255 -1.38 -5.64 -5.10
CA LEU A 255 -0.94 -6.71 -5.99
C LEU A 255 -0.24 -6.17 -7.22
N VAL A 256 -0.86 -5.23 -7.94
CA VAL A 256 -0.28 -4.64 -9.17
C VAL A 256 1.01 -3.91 -8.86
N MET A 257 1.05 -3.09 -7.81
CA MET A 257 2.27 -2.38 -7.43
C MET A 257 3.41 -3.36 -7.07
N SER A 258 3.08 -4.49 -6.45
CA SER A 258 4.05 -5.55 -6.12
C SER A 258 4.58 -6.33 -7.33
N MET A 259 3.92 -6.23 -8.49
CA MET A 259 4.39 -6.80 -9.76
C MET A 259 5.42 -5.90 -10.46
N THR A 260 5.39 -4.60 -10.17
CA THR A 260 6.29 -3.58 -10.77
C THR A 260 7.61 -3.46 -10.02
N SER A 261 8.53 -2.64 -10.52
CA SER A 261 9.79 -2.28 -9.86
C SER A 261 9.72 -0.96 -9.08
N TYR A 262 8.55 -0.44 -8.78
CA TYR A 262 8.38 0.77 -7.94
C TYR A 262 8.88 0.58 -6.50
N ALA A 263 9.30 1.66 -5.84
CA ALA A 263 9.73 1.62 -4.43
C ALA A 263 8.57 1.44 -3.42
N MET A 264 7.32 1.59 -3.86
CA MET A 264 6.13 1.62 -2.97
C MET A 264 5.92 0.34 -2.15
N PRO A 265 6.13 -0.89 -2.68
CA PRO A 265 6.08 -2.10 -1.87
C PRO A 265 7.14 -2.13 -0.76
N ALA A 266 8.31 -1.53 -0.99
CA ALA A 266 9.33 -1.38 0.05
C ALA A 266 8.88 -0.41 1.15
N HIS A 267 8.24 0.70 0.80
CA HIS A 267 7.65 1.61 1.79
C HIS A 267 6.62 0.90 2.65
N LEU A 268 5.70 0.14 2.04
CA LEU A 268 4.70 -0.61 2.78
C LEU A 268 5.34 -1.66 3.70
N ALA A 269 6.33 -2.41 3.21
CA ALA A 269 7.03 -3.43 3.99
C ALA A 269 7.74 -2.81 5.20
N LEU A 270 8.55 -1.77 4.99
CA LEU A 270 9.27 -1.13 6.10
C LEU A 270 8.32 -0.46 7.09
N ASN A 271 7.26 0.22 6.64
CA ASN A 271 6.27 0.83 7.52
C ASN A 271 5.48 -0.22 8.32
N THR A 272 5.11 -1.35 7.72
CA THR A 272 4.39 -2.41 8.43
C THR A 272 5.28 -3.16 9.41
N ILE A 273 6.55 -3.40 9.08
CA ILE A 273 7.53 -3.95 10.04
C ILE A 273 7.77 -2.97 11.18
N TRP A 274 7.93 -1.68 10.88
CA TRP A 274 8.08 -0.64 11.88
C TRP A 274 6.90 -0.62 12.85
N LEU A 275 5.66 -0.61 12.32
CA LEU A 275 4.44 -0.70 13.14
C LEU A 275 4.40 -1.99 13.95
N TRP A 276 4.81 -3.12 13.37
CA TRP A 276 4.82 -4.39 14.07
C TRP A 276 5.74 -4.35 15.29
N LEU A 277 6.95 -3.82 15.12
CA LEU A 277 7.92 -3.65 16.22
C LEU A 277 7.46 -2.61 17.24
N TYR A 278 6.87 -1.51 16.79
CA TYR A 278 6.36 -0.45 17.65
C TYR A 278 5.21 -0.94 18.54
N CYS A 279 4.30 -1.77 18.00
CA CYS A 279 3.17 -2.32 18.73
C CYS A 279 3.51 -3.56 19.56
N ARG A 280 4.76 -4.04 19.56
CA ARG A 280 5.12 -5.21 20.38
C ARG A 280 5.10 -4.88 21.86
N PRO A 281 4.66 -5.82 22.73
CA PRO A 281 4.68 -5.63 24.17
C PRO A 281 6.11 -5.61 24.75
N ASP A 282 7.10 -6.17 24.03
CA ASP A 282 8.49 -6.17 24.47
C ASP A 282 9.21 -4.85 24.14
N ARG A 283 9.80 -4.21 25.14
CA ARG A 283 10.51 -2.93 24.98
C ARG A 283 11.80 -3.04 24.15
N ARG A 284 12.34 -4.24 23.92
CA ARG A 284 13.59 -4.44 23.17
C ARG A 284 13.40 -4.19 21.68
N SER A 285 12.25 -4.56 21.13
CA SER A 285 11.89 -4.30 19.73
C SER A 285 11.85 -2.81 19.39
N PHE A 286 11.65 -1.94 20.38
CA PHE A 286 11.64 -0.48 20.21
C PHE A 286 13.00 0.07 19.74
N TYR A 287 14.13 -0.54 20.12
CA TYR A 287 15.46 -0.07 19.71
C TYR A 287 15.71 -0.23 18.21
N LEU A 288 15.03 -1.16 17.54
CA LEU A 288 15.17 -1.40 16.10
C LEU A 288 14.28 -0.48 15.26
N ALA A 289 13.20 0.06 15.84
CA ALA A 289 12.24 0.88 15.11
C ALA A 289 12.86 2.17 14.51
N PRO A 290 13.72 2.93 15.19
CA PRO A 290 14.37 4.10 14.58
C PRO A 290 15.19 3.76 13.34
N PHE A 291 15.93 2.65 13.35
CA PHE A 291 16.74 2.23 12.20
C PHE A 291 15.88 1.89 10.97
N LEU A 292 14.74 1.22 11.18
CA LEU A 292 13.78 1.00 10.10
C LEU A 292 13.18 2.30 9.57
N GLY A 293 12.91 3.27 10.45
CA GLY A 293 12.46 4.61 10.04
C GLY A 293 13.47 5.30 9.14
N VAL A 294 14.76 5.27 9.50
CA VAL A 294 15.85 5.81 8.66
C VAL A 294 15.90 5.13 7.30
N LEU A 295 15.80 3.80 7.24
CA LEU A 295 15.75 3.07 5.98
C LEU A 295 14.52 3.46 5.14
N ALA A 296 13.35 3.59 5.77
CA ALA A 296 12.11 3.96 5.09
C ALA A 296 12.16 5.38 4.51
N ILE A 297 12.79 6.34 5.21
CA ILE A 297 13.03 7.69 4.70
C ILE A 297 13.91 7.64 3.44
N GLY A 298 14.90 6.76 3.40
CA GLY A 298 15.84 6.65 2.28
C GLY A 298 15.31 5.91 1.04
N LEU A 299 14.06 5.45 1.02
CA LEU A 299 13.52 4.65 -0.09
C LEU A 299 13.17 5.48 -1.34
N HIS A 300 12.74 6.73 -1.16
CA HIS A 300 12.24 7.57 -2.23
C HIS A 300 12.44 9.05 -1.88
N GLN A 301 12.39 9.93 -2.88
CA GLN A 301 12.59 11.37 -2.67
C GLN A 301 11.56 11.95 -1.68
N PRO A 302 11.99 12.78 -0.71
CA PRO A 302 11.09 13.43 0.25
C PRO A 302 10.41 14.67 -0.34
N ILE A 303 10.87 15.15 -1.49
CA ILE A 303 10.32 16.32 -2.18
C ILE A 303 9.13 15.85 -3.00
N VAL A 304 7.95 16.40 -2.71
CA VAL A 304 6.72 16.15 -3.45
C VAL A 304 6.80 16.89 -4.78
N HIS A 305 6.71 16.18 -5.90
CA HIS A 305 6.50 16.80 -7.21
C HIS A 305 5.05 17.27 -7.29
N ALA A 306 4.85 18.57 -7.53
CA ALA A 306 3.55 19.20 -7.76
C ALA A 306 3.24 19.28 -9.25
#